data_AF-A0A7Y8ICU5-F1
#
_entry.id   AF-A0A7Y8ICU5-F1
#
_cell.length_a   1.000
_cell.length_b   1.000
_cell.length_c   1.000
_cell.angle_alpha   90.00
_cell.angle_beta   90.00
_cell.angle_gamma   90.00
#
_symmetry.space_group_name_H-M   'P 1'
#
loop_
_entity.id
_entity.type
_entity.pdbx_description
1 polymer ?
#
loop_
_entity_poly.entity_id
_entity_poly.type
_entity_poly.pdbx_seq_one_letter_code
_entity_poly.pdbx_strand_id
1 'polypeptide(L)'
;MPVFMRGNYIFVEPGHKCFEVSSNFTNYLELGIQGITKYYIEAIIENDEFKISGTLLDKSGEILCRLKDNFIEASKGYNKEMTPYGYRVKGKDGNLVFEIQVENDLICHLKGMIYGESGEIIAQDREGEFIILKGPAIIGKSGNAIGIKLD
;
A
#
# COMPACT_ATOMS: atom_id res chain seq x y z
N MET A 1 10.63 15.20 -15.66
CA MET A 1 11.53 15.20 -14.48
C MET A 1 11.28 13.91 -13.74
N PRO A 2 12.30 13.19 -13.24
CA PRO A 2 12.08 11.88 -12.66
C PRO A 2 11.43 11.99 -11.29
N VAL A 3 10.58 11.00 -11.05
CA VAL A 3 9.60 10.80 -9.97
C VAL A 3 10.28 9.96 -8.86
N PHE A 4 10.23 10.33 -7.56
CA PHE A 4 10.90 9.67 -6.42
C PHE A 4 9.96 9.49 -5.23
N MET A 5 10.07 8.42 -4.44
CA MET A 5 9.40 8.33 -3.13
C MET A 5 10.36 8.47 -1.95
N ARG A 6 9.90 9.05 -0.83
CA ARG A 6 10.65 9.19 0.44
C ARG A 6 9.80 8.72 1.63
N GLY A 7 10.47 8.20 2.66
CA GLY A 7 9.85 7.90 3.96
C GLY A 7 9.15 6.55 4.06
N ASN A 8 9.82 5.43 3.77
CA ASN A 8 9.22 4.09 4.00
C ASN A 8 10.13 3.27 4.93
N TYR A 9 9.57 2.71 6.01
CA TYR A 9 10.32 2.08 7.11
C TYR A 9 9.78 0.68 7.38
N ILE A 10 10.70 -0.27 7.60
CA ILE A 10 10.38 -1.67 7.93
C ILE A 10 10.97 -1.99 9.31
N PHE A 11 10.14 -2.45 10.24
CA PHE A 11 10.57 -2.95 11.54
C PHE A 11 10.82 -4.45 11.48
N VAL A 12 12.02 -4.89 11.87
CA VAL A 12 12.36 -6.31 11.95
C VAL A 12 11.84 -6.91 13.27
N GLU A 13 11.89 -6.16 14.38
CA GLU A 13 11.26 -6.48 15.68
C GLU A 13 11.08 -5.20 16.54
N PRO A 14 10.19 -5.18 17.55
CA PRO A 14 10.06 -4.04 18.47
C PRO A 14 11.38 -3.73 19.20
N GLY A 15 11.99 -2.58 18.90
CA GLY A 15 13.19 -2.09 19.60
C GLY A 15 14.53 -2.29 18.90
N HIS A 16 14.57 -2.86 17.68
CA HIS A 16 15.81 -2.99 16.90
C HIS A 16 15.74 -2.22 15.57
N LYS A 17 16.93 -1.83 15.06
CA LYS A 17 17.16 -0.85 13.97
C LYS A 17 16.27 -1.04 12.74
N CYS A 18 15.65 0.06 12.29
CA CYS A 18 14.85 0.17 11.08
C CYS A 18 15.73 0.16 9.81
N PHE A 19 15.25 -0.45 8.72
CA PHE A 19 15.78 -0.17 7.39
C PHE A 19 14.92 0.92 6.74
N GLU A 20 15.50 2.09 6.54
CA GLU A 20 14.95 3.13 5.67
C GLU A 20 15.06 2.62 4.23
N VAL A 21 13.94 2.38 3.54
CA VAL A 21 13.97 2.18 2.09
C VAL A 21 14.07 3.56 1.44
N SER A 22 15.21 4.21 1.65
CA SER A 22 15.69 5.34 0.83
C SER A 22 16.34 4.73 -0.38
N SER A 23 15.57 4.48 -1.42
CA SER A 23 16.15 4.12 -2.71
C SER A 23 15.32 4.67 -3.85
N ASN A 24 15.99 5.44 -4.68
CA ASN A 24 15.61 6.11 -5.91
C ASN A 24 15.20 5.11 -7.03
N PHE A 25 14.77 3.92 -6.63
CA PHE A 25 14.72 2.71 -7.44
C PHE A 25 13.56 1.79 -7.07
N THR A 26 12.79 2.07 -6.02
CA THR A 26 11.60 1.27 -5.72
C THR A 26 10.43 1.76 -6.57
N ASN A 27 10.02 0.94 -7.54
CA ASN A 27 8.83 1.18 -8.35
C ASN A 27 7.82 0.03 -8.23
N TYR A 28 8.03 -0.87 -7.27
CA TYR A 28 7.19 -2.01 -6.98
C TYR A 28 7.13 -2.29 -5.48
N LEU A 29 5.92 -2.44 -4.96
CA LEU A 29 5.60 -2.95 -3.64
C LEU A 29 4.49 -3.98 -3.79
N GLU A 30 4.68 -5.13 -3.17
CA GLU A 30 3.67 -6.16 -3.00
C GLU A 30 3.55 -6.50 -1.52
N LEU A 31 2.33 -6.61 -1.03
CA LEU A 31 2.01 -6.99 0.34
C LEU A 31 0.92 -8.07 0.29
N GLY A 32 1.23 -9.23 0.86
CA GLY A 32 0.46 -10.46 0.66
C GLY A 32 0.82 -11.14 -0.66
N ILE A 33 0.16 -12.26 -0.95
CA ILE A 33 0.30 -13.02 -2.20
C ILE A 33 -1.07 -13.11 -2.86
N GLN A 34 -1.18 -12.60 -4.09
CA GLN A 34 -2.44 -12.54 -4.82
C GLN A 34 -3.09 -13.93 -4.92
N GLY A 35 -4.35 -14.03 -4.46
CA GLY A 35 -5.12 -15.28 -4.49
C GLY A 35 -4.76 -16.30 -3.41
N ILE A 36 -3.76 -16.02 -2.56
CA ILE A 36 -3.40 -16.85 -1.41
C ILE A 36 -3.75 -16.14 -0.10
N THR A 37 -3.23 -14.92 0.11
CA THR A 37 -3.60 -14.11 1.27
C THR A 37 -4.93 -13.41 1.00
N LYS A 38 -5.84 -13.37 1.98
CA LYS A 38 -7.14 -12.70 1.82
C LYS A 38 -7.00 -11.18 1.63
N TYR A 39 -6.02 -10.57 2.29
CA TYR A 39 -5.58 -9.20 2.01
C TYR A 39 -4.53 -9.21 0.90
N TYR A 40 -4.47 -8.15 0.10
CA TYR A 40 -3.45 -7.99 -0.94
C TYR A 40 -3.29 -6.52 -1.27
N ILE A 41 -2.06 -6.05 -1.49
CA ILE A 41 -1.79 -4.75 -2.10
C ILE A 41 -0.62 -4.90 -3.05
N GLU A 42 -0.80 -4.44 -4.27
CA GLU A 42 0.24 -4.25 -5.26
C GLU A 42 0.27 -2.78 -5.65
N ALA A 43 1.45 -2.18 -5.55
CA ALA A 43 1.73 -0.84 -5.99
C ALA A 43 2.88 -0.87 -6.98
N ILE A 44 2.61 -0.51 -8.22
CA ILE A 44 3.59 -0.55 -9.31
C ILE A 44 3.59 0.76 -10.08
N ILE A 45 4.76 1.20 -10.53
CA ILE A 45 4.89 2.26 -11.54
C ILE A 45 5.12 1.59 -12.89
N GLU A 46 4.18 1.77 -13.81
CA GLU A 46 4.24 1.23 -15.16
C GLU A 46 3.86 2.32 -16.17
N ASN A 47 4.68 2.52 -17.21
CA ASN A 47 4.47 3.57 -18.22
C ASN A 47 4.27 4.98 -17.63
N ASP A 48 5.09 5.32 -16.61
CA ASP A 48 5.00 6.58 -15.85
C ASP A 48 3.68 6.80 -15.09
N GLU A 49 2.87 5.74 -14.91
CA GLU A 49 1.64 5.76 -14.13
C GLU A 49 1.78 4.95 -12.84
N PHE A 50 1.30 5.49 -11.72
CA PHE A 50 1.11 4.74 -10.48
C PHE A 50 -0.13 3.88 -10.60
N LYS A 51 0.01 2.56 -10.51
CA LYS A 51 -1.08 1.59 -10.56
C LYS A 51 -1.15 0.81 -9.27
N ILE A 52 -2.36 0.74 -8.72
CA ILE A 52 -2.58 0.20 -7.39
C ILE A 52 -3.73 -0.78 -7.44
N SER A 53 -3.44 -2.02 -7.11
CA SER A 53 -4.37 -3.12 -7.07
C SER A 53 -4.37 -3.73 -5.67
N GLY A 54 -5.47 -4.32 -5.23
CA GLY A 54 -5.52 -4.87 -3.89
C GLY A 54 -6.87 -5.35 -3.42
N THR A 55 -6.86 -6.09 -2.32
CA THR A 55 -8.04 -6.46 -1.52
C THR A 55 -7.84 -5.91 -0.12
N LEU A 56 -8.70 -4.96 0.27
CA LEU A 56 -8.66 -4.33 1.58
C LEU A 56 -9.66 -5.00 2.52
N LEU A 57 -9.23 -5.30 3.74
CA LEU A 57 -10.04 -5.91 4.79
C LEU A 57 -10.34 -4.92 5.92
N ASP A 58 -11.39 -5.19 6.69
CA ASP A 58 -11.60 -4.54 7.99
C ASP A 58 -10.96 -5.34 9.13
N LYS A 59 -11.09 -4.78 10.34
CA LYS A 59 -10.68 -5.39 11.61
C LYS A 59 -11.37 -6.73 11.95
N SER A 60 -12.42 -7.12 11.22
CA SER A 60 -13.05 -8.44 11.35
C SER A 60 -12.56 -9.43 10.30
N GLY A 61 -11.61 -9.01 9.46
CA GLY A 61 -11.09 -9.79 8.34
C GLY A 61 -12.03 -9.80 7.13
N GLU A 62 -13.10 -8.99 7.12
CA GLU A 62 -14.07 -8.98 6.02
C GLU A 62 -13.63 -8.03 4.91
N ILE A 63 -13.89 -8.42 3.65
CA ILE A 63 -13.51 -7.63 2.48
C ILE A 63 -14.33 -6.34 2.42
N LEU A 64 -13.63 -5.20 2.45
CA LEU A 64 -14.21 -3.87 2.29
C LEU A 64 -14.38 -3.52 0.82
N CYS A 65 -13.28 -3.60 0.08
CA CYS A 65 -13.25 -3.35 -1.35
C CYS A 65 -12.08 -4.07 -2.03
N ARG A 66 -12.22 -4.18 -3.35
CA ARG A 66 -11.16 -4.59 -4.26
C ARG A 66 -10.81 -3.44 -5.19
N LEU A 67 -9.52 -3.20 -5.33
CA LEU A 67 -8.92 -2.23 -6.23
C LEU A 67 -8.24 -2.98 -7.38
N LYS A 68 -8.39 -2.46 -8.59
CA LYS A 68 -7.61 -2.87 -9.76
C LYS A 68 -7.22 -1.65 -10.56
N ASP A 69 -5.93 -1.44 -10.75
CA ASP A 69 -5.39 -0.30 -11.50
C ASP A 69 -5.97 1.05 -11.03
N ASN A 70 -6.06 1.24 -9.71
CA ASN A 70 -6.68 2.37 -9.02
C ASN A 70 -8.21 2.45 -9.06
N PHE A 71 -8.92 1.54 -9.73
CA PHE A 71 -10.38 1.52 -9.79
C PHE A 71 -10.97 0.58 -8.73
N ILE A 72 -12.06 1.00 -8.08
CA ILE A 72 -12.82 0.10 -7.19
C ILE A 72 -13.63 -0.84 -8.08
N GLU A 73 -13.29 -2.13 -8.09
CA GLU A 73 -14.04 -3.16 -8.83
C GLU A 73 -15.28 -3.62 -8.06
N ALA A 74 -15.16 -3.72 -6.73
CA ALA A 74 -16.23 -4.16 -5.85
C ALA A 74 -16.08 -3.49 -4.49
N SER A 75 -17.18 -3.01 -3.91
CA SER A 75 -17.18 -2.50 -2.52
C SER A 75 -18.51 -2.73 -1.81
N LYS A 76 -18.44 -2.92 -0.49
CA LYS A 76 -19.63 -2.91 0.40
C LYS A 76 -19.89 -1.50 0.94
N GLY A 77 -20.15 -0.57 0.03
CA GLY A 77 -20.44 0.83 0.38
C GLY A 77 -19.20 1.66 0.69
N TYR A 78 -18.10 1.36 -0.01
CA TYR A 78 -16.92 2.21 -0.03
C TYR A 78 -16.84 2.95 -1.35
N ASN A 79 -16.49 4.22 -1.31
CA ASN A 79 -16.39 5.06 -2.50
C ASN A 79 -14.99 5.63 -2.65
N LYS A 80 -14.59 5.80 -3.91
CA LYS A 80 -13.37 6.51 -4.30
C LYS A 80 -13.70 7.99 -4.41
N GLU A 81 -12.89 8.83 -3.78
CA GLU A 81 -12.96 10.27 -3.88
C GLU A 81 -11.61 10.77 -4.43
N MET A 82 -11.66 11.53 -5.52
CA MET A 82 -10.45 12.15 -6.09
C MET A 82 -10.00 13.33 -5.22
N THR A 83 -8.70 13.45 -5.02
CA THR A 83 -8.07 14.59 -4.35
C THR A 83 -7.17 15.32 -5.36
N PRO A 84 -6.74 16.56 -5.07
CA PRO A 84 -5.76 17.26 -5.92
C PRO A 84 -4.43 16.50 -6.09
N TYR A 85 -4.17 15.53 -5.22
CA TYR A 85 -2.91 14.79 -5.14
C TYR A 85 -3.12 13.29 -5.39
N GLY A 86 -4.27 12.82 -5.86
CA GLY A 86 -4.52 11.38 -6.02
C GLY A 86 -5.94 11.00 -5.67
N TYR A 87 -6.12 10.03 -4.79
CA TYR A 87 -7.45 9.61 -4.37
C TYR A 87 -7.46 8.99 -2.98
N ARG A 88 -8.65 8.96 -2.37
CA ARG A 88 -8.91 8.25 -1.13
C ARG A 88 -10.13 7.35 -1.24
N VAL A 89 -10.07 6.22 -0.57
CA VAL A 89 -11.18 5.29 -0.37
C VAL A 89 -11.77 5.57 1.00
N LYS A 90 -13.07 5.86 1.02
CA LYS A 90 -13.82 6.11 2.25
C LYS A 90 -14.88 5.07 2.49
N GLY A 91 -15.14 4.76 3.75
CA GLY A 91 -16.34 4.05 4.16
C GLY A 91 -17.57 4.93 4.17
N LYS A 92 -18.75 4.33 4.37
CA LYS A 92 -20.05 5.01 4.42
C LYS A 92 -20.09 6.18 5.41
N ASP A 93 -19.36 6.06 6.51
CA ASP A 93 -19.32 7.05 7.59
C ASP A 93 -18.29 8.17 7.34
N GLY A 94 -17.67 8.19 6.15
CA GLY A 94 -16.64 9.16 5.77
C GLY A 94 -15.23 8.84 6.28
N ASN A 95 -15.10 7.77 7.07
CA ASN A 95 -13.81 7.30 7.59
C ASN A 95 -12.86 6.91 6.45
N LEU A 96 -11.62 7.36 6.55
CA LEU A 96 -10.56 6.99 5.62
C LEU A 96 -10.20 5.51 5.79
N VAL A 97 -10.20 4.76 4.69
CA VAL A 97 -9.74 3.36 4.66
C VAL A 97 -8.34 3.30 4.08
N PHE A 98 -8.15 3.95 2.94
CA PHE A 98 -6.91 3.94 2.21
C PHE A 98 -6.80 5.22 1.37
N GLU A 99 -5.61 5.77 1.23
CA GLU A 99 -5.36 6.94 0.41
C GLU A 99 -4.05 6.80 -0.35
N ILE A 100 -4.06 7.38 -1.54
CA ILE A 100 -2.90 7.55 -2.38
C ILE A 100 -2.70 9.03 -2.59
N GLN A 101 -1.52 9.48 -2.20
CA GLN A 101 -1.09 10.86 -2.35
C GLN A 101 0.19 10.93 -3.17
N VAL A 102 0.07 11.42 -4.38
CA VAL A 102 1.14 11.77 -5.31
C VAL A 102 1.64 13.19 -5.01
N GLU A 103 2.88 13.32 -4.58
CA GLU A 103 3.53 14.61 -4.31
C GLU A 103 4.50 14.96 -5.46
N ASN A 104 4.41 16.17 -6.00
CA ASN A 104 5.24 16.71 -7.09
C ASN A 104 5.21 15.91 -8.40
N ASP A 105 4.20 15.05 -8.62
CA ASP A 105 4.18 13.98 -9.65
C ASP A 105 5.26 12.89 -9.44
N LEU A 106 6.14 13.16 -8.48
CA LEU A 106 7.24 12.53 -7.78
C LEU A 106 7.02 11.22 -6.99
N ILE A 107 6.17 11.32 -5.99
CA ILE A 107 6.23 10.48 -4.80
C ILE A 107 4.84 9.92 -4.59
N CYS A 108 4.62 8.61 -4.68
CA CYS A 108 3.34 8.00 -4.31
C CYS A 108 3.36 7.56 -2.83
N HIS A 109 2.72 8.34 -1.97
CA HIS A 109 2.52 7.96 -0.57
C HIS A 109 1.29 7.07 -0.45
N LEU A 110 1.46 5.90 0.19
CA LEU A 110 0.34 5.04 0.61
C LEU A 110 -0.04 5.38 2.04
N LYS A 111 -1.33 5.58 2.28
CA LYS A 111 -1.88 5.93 3.59
C LYS A 111 -3.04 5.03 3.96
N GLY A 112 -3.20 4.76 5.25
CA GLY A 112 -4.24 3.90 5.80
C GLY A 112 -3.68 2.74 6.61
N MET A 113 -4.60 2.01 7.24
CA MET A 113 -4.32 0.79 8.00
C MET A 113 -4.75 -0.43 7.20
N ILE A 114 -3.84 -1.38 7.03
CA ILE A 114 -4.08 -2.62 6.31
C ILE A 114 -4.26 -3.74 7.33
N TYR A 115 -5.44 -4.36 7.30
CA TYR A 115 -5.81 -5.45 8.20
C TYR A 115 -5.61 -6.81 7.56
N GLY A 116 -5.21 -7.77 8.39
CA GLY A 116 -5.09 -9.18 8.06
C GLY A 116 -6.37 -9.95 8.30
N GLU A 117 -6.31 -11.27 8.07
CA GLU A 117 -7.48 -12.15 8.17
C GLU A 117 -8.05 -12.28 9.57
N SER A 118 -7.21 -12.15 10.60
CA SER A 118 -7.63 -12.21 12.01
C SER A 118 -7.90 -10.82 12.60
N GLY A 119 -7.89 -9.77 11.78
CA GLY A 119 -8.08 -8.38 12.22
C GLY A 119 -6.83 -7.71 12.78
N GLU A 120 -5.68 -8.37 12.71
CA GLU A 120 -4.38 -7.81 13.04
C GLU A 120 -3.96 -6.73 12.04
N ILE A 121 -3.12 -5.78 12.47
CA ILE A 121 -2.55 -4.77 11.57
C ILE A 121 -1.34 -5.39 10.86
N ILE A 122 -1.37 -5.38 9.53
CA ILE A 122 -0.30 -5.86 8.65
C ILE A 122 0.60 -4.72 8.22
N ALA A 123 0.02 -3.56 7.93
CA ALA A 123 0.75 -2.35 7.60
C ALA A 123 -0.06 -1.11 8.03
N GLN A 124 0.62 0.01 8.25
CA GLN A 124 -0.02 1.26 8.63
C GLN A 124 0.81 2.46 8.19
N ASP A 125 0.15 3.59 7.95
CA ASP A 125 0.85 4.87 7.87
C ASP A 125 1.13 5.46 9.26
N ARG A 126 2.32 6.03 9.44
CA ARG A 126 2.69 6.78 10.64
C ARG A 126 3.74 7.81 10.29
N GLU A 127 3.58 9.04 10.79
CA GLU A 127 4.57 10.12 10.65
C GLU A 127 4.98 10.40 9.18
N GLY A 128 4.06 10.14 8.23
CA GLY A 128 4.30 10.32 6.80
C GLY A 128 4.87 9.09 6.09
N GLU A 129 4.95 7.96 6.79
CA GLU A 129 5.64 6.76 6.32
C GLU A 129 4.71 5.57 6.26
N PHE A 130 4.79 4.75 5.21
CA PHE A 130 4.04 3.50 5.14
C PHE A 130 4.89 2.35 5.70
N ILE A 131 4.46 1.79 6.82
CA ILE A 131 5.21 0.81 7.60
C ILE A 131 4.58 -0.56 7.43
N ILE A 132 5.35 -1.52 6.91
CA ILE A 132 4.96 -2.93 6.88
C ILE A 132 5.38 -3.59 8.19
N LEU A 133 4.40 -4.15 8.91
CA LEU A 133 4.57 -4.81 10.20
C LEU A 133 4.64 -6.34 10.08
N LYS A 134 3.96 -6.91 9.08
CA LYS A 134 3.89 -8.36 8.85
C LYS A 134 3.98 -8.70 7.36
N GLY A 135 4.65 -9.80 7.06
CA GLY A 135 4.79 -10.37 5.73
C GLY A 135 3.64 -11.32 5.33
N PRO A 136 3.70 -11.87 4.10
CA PRO A 136 4.81 -11.70 3.14
C PRO A 136 4.75 -10.35 2.42
N ALA A 137 5.90 -9.78 2.07
CA ALA A 137 5.98 -8.54 1.29
C ALA A 137 7.22 -8.50 0.38
N ILE A 138 7.11 -7.78 -0.73
CA ILE A 138 8.21 -7.54 -1.67
C ILE A 138 8.31 -6.04 -1.92
N ILE A 139 9.51 -5.48 -1.82
CA ILE A 139 9.76 -4.07 -2.13
C ILE A 139 10.98 -3.96 -3.03
N GLY A 140 10.84 -3.40 -4.22
CA GLY A 140 11.98 -3.25 -5.12
C GLY A 140 11.62 -2.71 -6.50
N LYS A 141 12.26 -3.28 -7.53
CA LYS A 141 12.00 -2.94 -8.93
C LYS A 141 11.03 -3.93 -9.56
N SER A 142 10.09 -3.45 -10.37
CA SER A 142 9.28 -4.28 -11.24
C SER A 142 10.17 -5.03 -12.26
N GLY A 143 9.82 -6.29 -12.56
CA GLY A 143 10.59 -7.16 -13.46
C GLY A 143 11.53 -8.15 -12.73
N ASN A 144 12.61 -8.58 -13.40
CA ASN A 144 13.49 -9.66 -12.92
C ASN A 144 14.44 -9.28 -11.76
N ALA A 145 14.36 -8.04 -11.26
CA ALA A 145 15.21 -7.57 -10.16
C ALA A 145 14.47 -7.79 -8.83
N ILE A 146 14.66 -8.96 -8.23
CA ILE A 146 14.11 -9.30 -6.91
C ILE A 146 14.56 -8.22 -5.91
N GLY A 147 13.59 -7.51 -5.34
CA GLY A 147 13.81 -6.51 -4.30
C GLY A 147 14.13 -7.13 -2.93
N ILE A 148 13.83 -6.39 -1.87
CA ILE A 148 13.82 -6.92 -0.51
C ILE A 148 12.54 -7.73 -0.35
N LYS A 149 12.69 -9.03 -0.05
CA LYS A 149 11.58 -9.91 0.32
C LYS A 149 11.54 -10.04 1.83
N LEU A 150 10.36 -9.83 2.40
CA LEU A 150 10.02 -10.13 3.79
C LEU A 150 9.12 -11.36 3.78
N ASP A 151 9.52 -12.39 4.50
CA ASP A 151 8.72 -13.61 4.70
C ASP A 151 7.91 -13.51 6.00
#